data_AF-A0A7Y3FP44-F1
#
_entry.id   AF-A0A7Y3FP44-F1
#
_cell.length_a   1.000
_cell.length_b   1.000
_cell.length_c   1.000
_cell.angle_alpha   90.00
_cell.angle_beta   90.00
_cell.angle_gamma   90.00
#
_symmetry.space_group_name_H-M   'P 1'
#
loop_
_entity.id
_entity.type
_entity.pdbx_description
1 polymer ?
#
loop_
_entity_poly.entity_id
_entity_poly.type
_entity_poly.pdbx_seq_one_letter_code
_entity_poly.pdbx_strand_id
1 'polypeptide(L)'
;RWFWWRINAWSELAAMVISFLVALYFQLVHPLTGLPPVDPSIQLVLGVLVTTAGWVVVTFMTPPVSDETLIAFHERIRPMGSGWEGAGLGLSGSESGDNPSAAFLAWFLGCLVVYGAVLGTGYLLYGDTLLAVVCLGAGAAGAVGLLKTLPRVGLT
;
A
#
# COMPACT_ATOMS: atom_id res chain seq x y z
N ARG A 1 9.12 -1.03 -1.47
CA ARG A 1 9.83 -1.22 -2.74
C ARG A 1 9.50 -0.17 -3.80
N TRP A 2 8.23 0.23 -3.95
CA TRP A 2 7.80 1.16 -5.01
C TRP A 2 8.51 2.51 -5.02
N PHE A 3 8.77 3.08 -3.83
CA PHE A 3 9.40 4.39 -3.70
C PHE A 3 10.89 4.35 -3.35
N TRP A 4 11.45 3.20 -2.95
CA TRP A 4 12.82 3.10 -2.47
C TRP A 4 13.41 1.73 -2.76
N TRP A 5 14.55 1.71 -3.45
CA TRP A 5 15.23 0.51 -3.95
C TRP A 5 15.73 -0.43 -2.85
N ARG A 6 15.98 0.08 -1.63
CA ARG A 6 16.49 -0.71 -0.50
C ARG A 6 15.47 -1.65 0.10
N ILE A 7 14.18 -1.37 -0.08
CA ILE A 7 13.12 -2.17 0.54
C ILE A 7 13.07 -3.54 -0.14
N ASN A 8 13.37 -4.59 0.61
CA ASN A 8 13.43 -5.97 0.13
C ASN A 8 12.35 -6.85 0.82
N ALA A 9 12.33 -8.15 0.51
CA ALA A 9 11.38 -9.08 1.11
C ALA A 9 11.53 -9.21 2.64
N TRP A 10 12.74 -9.05 3.17
CA TRP A 10 12.98 -9.05 4.62
C TRP A 10 12.38 -7.83 5.30
N SER A 11 12.44 -6.66 4.66
CA SER A 11 11.74 -5.44 5.12
C SER A 11 10.24 -5.68 5.25
N GLU A 12 9.62 -6.27 4.22
CA GLU A 12 8.18 -6.54 4.20
C GLU A 12 7.78 -7.57 5.28
N LEU A 13 8.55 -8.67 5.38
CA LEU A 13 8.31 -9.69 6.40
C LEU A 13 8.50 -9.14 7.82
N ALA A 14 9.54 -8.35 8.05
CA ALA A 14 9.79 -7.71 9.33
C ALA A 14 8.64 -6.79 9.72
N ALA A 15 8.12 -5.97 8.80
CA ALA A 15 6.97 -5.10 9.08
C ALA A 15 5.74 -5.91 9.51
N MET A 16 5.45 -7.03 8.83
CA MET A 16 4.33 -7.91 9.19
C MET A 16 4.52 -8.56 10.57
N VAL A 17 5.72 -9.09 10.84
CA VAL A 17 6.02 -9.75 12.12
C VAL A 17 5.99 -8.74 13.27
N ILE A 18 6.64 -7.59 13.12
CA ILE A 18 6.70 -6.56 14.17
C ILE A 18 5.31 -6.00 14.46
N SER A 19 4.52 -5.66 13.43
CA SER A 19 3.15 -5.16 13.63
C SER A 19 2.27 -6.19 14.34
N PHE A 20 2.41 -7.47 14.00
CA PHE A 20 1.72 -8.56 14.68
C PHE A 20 2.13 -8.68 16.16
N LEU A 21 3.43 -8.63 16.46
CA LEU A 21 3.92 -8.67 17.84
C LEU A 21 3.46 -7.46 18.67
N VAL A 22 3.42 -6.26 18.07
CA VAL A 22 2.90 -5.07 18.72
C VAL A 22 1.40 -5.20 19.01
N ALA A 23 0.63 -5.77 18.08
CA ALA A 23 -0.78 -6.05 18.31
C ALA A 23 -0.99 -7.06 19.46
N LEU A 24 -0.20 -8.14 19.50
CA LEU A 24 -0.24 -9.11 20.61
C LEU A 24 0.13 -8.46 21.94
N TYR A 25 1.13 -7.58 21.97
CA TYR A 25 1.49 -6.85 23.17
C TYR A 25 0.30 -6.02 23.67
N PHE A 26 -0.30 -5.16 22.84
CA PHE A 26 -1.38 -4.30 23.29
C PHE A 26 -2.66 -5.04 23.65
N GLN A 27 -2.99 -6.13 22.95
CA GLN A 27 -4.23 -6.88 23.19
C GLN A 27 -4.13 -7.89 24.34
N LEU A 28 -2.97 -8.55 24.51
CA LEU A 28 -2.84 -9.67 25.44
C LEU A 28 -1.93 -9.35 26.62
N VAL A 29 -0.82 -8.65 26.40
CA VAL A 29 0.21 -8.44 27.42
C VAL A 29 -0.06 -7.18 28.24
N HIS A 30 -0.32 -6.05 27.59
CA HIS A 30 -0.52 -4.74 28.24
C HIS A 30 -1.59 -4.79 29.33
N PRO A 31 -2.76 -5.44 29.15
CA PRO A 31 -3.76 -5.57 30.21
C PRO A 31 -3.28 -6.36 31.44
N LEU A 32 -2.32 -7.27 31.27
CA LEU A 32 -1.76 -8.10 32.34
C LEU A 32 -0.64 -7.39 33.12
N THR A 33 -0.08 -6.30 32.59
CA THR A 33 1.03 -5.57 33.23
C THR A 33 0.61 -4.70 34.42
N GLY A 34 -0.69 -4.46 34.59
CA GLY A 34 -1.21 -3.53 35.60
C GLY A 34 -0.96 -2.05 35.29
N LEU A 35 -0.41 -1.73 34.10
CA LEU A 35 -0.26 -0.36 33.63
C LEU A 35 -1.62 0.27 33.26
N PRO A 36 -1.73 1.61 33.29
CA PRO A 36 -2.93 2.28 32.82
C PRO A 36 -3.30 1.90 31.39
N PRO A 37 -4.59 1.80 31.05
CA PRO A 37 -5.03 1.55 29.69
C PRO A 37 -4.53 2.69 28.78
N VAL A 38 -3.89 2.31 27.68
CA VAL A 38 -3.42 3.27 26.66
C VAL A 38 -4.58 3.52 25.69
N ASP A 39 -4.82 4.79 25.36
CA ASP A 39 -5.83 5.19 24.38
C ASP A 39 -5.61 4.46 23.03
N PRO A 40 -6.66 3.91 22.39
CA PRO A 40 -6.53 3.20 21.12
C PRO A 40 -5.84 4.00 20.01
N SER A 41 -6.05 5.32 19.97
CA SER A 41 -5.41 6.21 18.99
C SER A 41 -3.89 6.26 19.22
N ILE A 42 -3.48 6.30 20.49
CA ILE A 42 -2.06 6.25 20.87
C ILE A 42 -1.46 4.87 20.59
N GLN A 43 -2.19 3.78 20.84
CA GLN A 43 -1.74 2.44 20.46
C GLN A 43 -1.48 2.32 18.96
N LEU A 44 -2.36 2.90 18.13
CA LEU A 44 -2.18 2.93 16.68
C LEU A 44 -0.91 3.71 16.29
N VAL A 45 -0.73 4.91 16.83
CA VAL A 45 0.45 5.74 16.54
C VAL A 45 1.74 5.03 16.97
N LEU A 46 1.77 4.46 18.19
CA LEU A 46 2.91 3.69 18.68
C LEU A 46 3.17 2.45 17.81
N GLY A 47 2.13 1.74 17.40
CA GLY A 47 2.25 0.58 16.52
C GLY A 47 2.86 0.93 15.18
N VAL A 48 2.43 2.03 14.56
CA VAL A 48 3.01 2.54 13.31
C VAL A 48 4.48 2.93 13.53
N LEU A 49 4.79 3.67 14.59
CA LEU A 49 6.16 4.12 14.87
C LEU A 49 7.11 2.95 15.11
N VAL A 50 6.74 2.01 15.98
CA VAL A 50 7.57 0.84 16.31
C VAL A 50 7.75 -0.06 15.09
N THR A 51 6.68 -0.34 14.35
CA THR A 51 6.76 -1.14 13.13
C THR A 51 7.65 -0.46 12.10
N THR A 52 7.49 0.86 11.92
CA THR A 52 8.28 1.64 10.96
C THR A 52 9.76 1.61 11.31
N ALA A 53 10.11 1.92 12.55
CA ALA A 53 11.49 1.87 13.01
C ALA A 53 12.09 0.47 12.83
N GLY A 54 11.36 -0.58 13.21
CA GLY A 54 11.87 -1.93 13.18
C GLY A 54 12.08 -2.48 11.76
N TRP A 55 11.16 -2.25 10.82
CA TRP A 55 11.40 -2.71 9.44
C TRP A 55 12.50 -1.89 8.76
N VAL A 56 12.64 -0.61 9.08
CA VAL A 56 13.76 0.23 8.58
C VAL A 56 15.10 -0.31 9.08
N VAL A 57 15.20 -0.66 10.37
CA VAL A 57 16.41 -1.30 10.93
C VAL A 57 16.72 -2.60 10.19
N VAL A 58 15.73 -3.48 9.99
CA VAL A 58 15.94 -4.74 9.23
C VAL A 58 16.38 -4.46 7.79
N THR A 59 15.86 -3.42 7.16
CA THR A 59 16.24 -3.01 5.79
C THR A 59 17.71 -2.61 5.69
N PHE A 60 18.26 -1.98 6.74
CA PHE A 60 19.68 -1.63 6.78
C PHE A 60 20.57 -2.81 7.18
N MET A 61 20.05 -3.74 7.99
CA MET A 61 20.78 -4.95 8.40
C MET A 61 20.83 -6.03 7.31
N THR A 62 19.85 -6.06 6.40
CA THR A 62 19.77 -7.07 5.36
C THR A 62 20.45 -6.59 4.08
N PRO A 63 21.10 -7.51 3.33
CA PRO A 63 21.74 -7.14 2.07
C PRO A 63 20.69 -6.64 1.06
N PRO A 64 21.07 -5.68 0.20
CA PRO A 64 20.22 -5.27 -0.90
C PRO A 64 20.00 -6.43 -1.87
N VAL A 65 18.90 -6.35 -2.61
CA VAL A 65 18.61 -7.28 -3.71
C VAL A 65 19.66 -7.08 -4.81
N SER A 66 20.05 -8.15 -5.51
CA SER A 66 21.01 -8.11 -6.62
C SER A 66 20.61 -7.10 -7.70
N ASP A 67 21.60 -6.44 -8.29
CA ASP A 67 21.43 -5.39 -9.31
C ASP A 67 20.58 -5.86 -10.50
N GLU A 68 20.81 -7.09 -10.99
CA GLU A 68 20.05 -7.69 -12.10
C GLU A 68 18.54 -7.73 -11.83
N THR A 69 18.16 -8.09 -10.59
CA THR A 69 16.75 -8.14 -10.18
C THR A 69 16.18 -6.73 -10.00
N LEU A 70 16.98 -5.78 -9.50
CA LEU A 70 16.56 -4.38 -9.37
C LEU A 70 16.30 -3.73 -10.72
N ILE A 71 17.17 -3.98 -11.72
CA ILE A 71 17.01 -3.51 -13.10
C ILE A 71 15.74 -4.13 -13.70
N ALA A 72 15.59 -5.45 -13.62
CA ALA A 72 14.41 -6.14 -14.15
C ALA A 72 13.09 -5.65 -13.51
N PHE A 73 13.11 -5.36 -12.19
CA PHE A 73 11.98 -4.75 -11.50
C PHE A 73 11.71 -3.33 -12.01
N HIS A 74 12.74 -2.49 -12.13
CA HIS A 74 12.62 -1.11 -12.57
C HIS A 74 12.07 -1.01 -14.00
N GLU A 75 12.54 -1.84 -14.93
CA GLU A 75 12.07 -1.86 -16.31
C GLU A 75 10.59 -2.26 -16.43
N ARG A 76 10.16 -3.24 -15.63
CA ARG A 76 8.80 -3.77 -15.68
C ARG A 76 7.78 -2.87 -14.98
N ILE A 77 8.16 -2.30 -13.84
CA ILE A 77 7.26 -1.55 -12.97
C ILE A 77 7.32 -0.05 -13.22
N ARG A 78 8.45 0.45 -13.75
CA ARG A 78 8.72 1.88 -13.98
C ARG A 78 8.31 2.75 -12.77
N PRO A 79 8.86 2.46 -11.58
CA PRO A 79 8.46 3.11 -10.35
C PRO A 79 8.66 4.63 -10.44
N MET A 80 7.73 5.39 -9.85
CA MET A 80 7.83 6.84 -9.77
C MET A 80 8.69 7.27 -8.57
N GLY A 81 9.51 8.30 -8.79
CA GLY A 81 10.20 9.04 -7.73
C GLY A 81 11.72 8.85 -7.69
N SER A 82 12.39 9.83 -7.07
CA SER A 82 13.85 9.92 -6.98
C SER A 82 14.50 8.89 -6.05
N GLY A 83 13.71 8.15 -5.27
CA GLY A 83 14.23 7.15 -4.33
C GLY A 83 14.94 5.96 -4.98
N TRP A 84 14.98 5.88 -6.32
CA TRP A 84 15.74 4.91 -7.11
C TRP A 84 17.10 5.44 -7.62
N GLU A 85 17.31 6.76 -7.63
CA GLU A 85 18.57 7.39 -8.08
C GLU A 85 19.76 6.93 -7.24
N GLY A 86 19.54 6.73 -5.93
CA GLY A 86 20.55 6.27 -4.99
C GLY A 86 20.98 4.81 -5.16
N ALA A 87 20.42 4.06 -6.12
CA ALA A 87 20.85 2.69 -6.41
C ALA A 87 22.20 2.64 -7.15
N GLY A 88 22.64 3.76 -7.77
CA GLY A 88 23.92 3.80 -8.51
C GLY A 88 23.91 3.05 -9.84
N LEU A 89 22.73 2.59 -10.29
CA LEU A 89 22.54 1.77 -11.49
C LEU A 89 22.17 2.59 -12.74
N GLY A 90 22.25 3.92 -12.67
CA GLY A 90 21.77 4.82 -13.73
C GLY A 90 20.25 4.75 -13.97
N LEU A 91 19.51 4.13 -13.04
CA LEU A 91 18.06 4.03 -13.05
C LEU A 91 17.49 5.35 -12.52
N SER A 92 17.39 6.35 -13.40
CA SER A 92 16.56 7.52 -13.11
C SER A 92 15.10 7.08 -13.14
N GLY A 93 14.32 7.53 -12.15
CA GLY A 93 12.88 7.30 -12.14
C GLY A 93 12.33 7.67 -13.51
N SER A 94 11.61 6.75 -14.13
CA SER A 94 10.91 7.02 -15.38
C SER A 94 10.12 8.32 -15.18
N GLU A 95 10.15 9.23 -16.16
CA GLU A 95 9.11 10.24 -16.32
C GLU A 95 7.79 9.52 -16.72
N SER A 96 7.40 8.49 -15.95
CA SER A 96 6.21 7.69 -16.20
C SER A 96 5.01 8.54 -15.84
N GLY A 97 4.59 9.34 -16.81
CA GLY A 97 3.32 10.03 -16.78
C GLY A 97 3.32 11.21 -17.72
N ASP A 98 3.12 10.96 -19.02
CA ASP A 98 2.62 11.98 -19.94
C ASP A 98 1.34 12.66 -19.41
N ASN A 99 0.67 12.05 -18.39
CA ASN A 99 -0.42 12.68 -17.68
C ASN A 99 -0.59 12.22 -16.21
N PRO A 100 0.06 12.89 -15.22
CA PRO A 100 -0.12 12.57 -13.79
C PRO A 100 -1.57 12.70 -13.31
N SER A 101 -2.38 13.55 -13.96
CA SER A 101 -3.81 13.66 -13.64
C SER A 101 -4.60 12.41 -14.04
N ALA A 102 -4.24 11.76 -15.16
CA ALA A 102 -4.85 10.51 -15.58
C ALA A 102 -4.47 9.36 -14.65
N ALA A 103 -3.22 9.31 -14.18
CA ALA A 103 -2.76 8.33 -13.19
C ALA A 103 -3.51 8.48 -11.86
N PHE A 104 -3.66 9.72 -11.36
CA PHE A 104 -4.42 10.00 -10.14
C PHE A 104 -5.91 9.66 -10.29
N LEU A 105 -6.51 9.99 -11.43
CA LEU A 105 -7.90 9.62 -11.72
C LEU A 105 -8.08 8.10 -11.78
N ALA A 106 -7.16 7.38 -12.43
CA ALA A 106 -7.18 5.92 -12.46
C ALA A 106 -7.08 5.31 -11.05
N TRP A 107 -6.18 5.84 -10.20
CA TRP A 107 -6.09 5.43 -8.80
C TRP A 107 -7.41 5.66 -8.04
N PHE A 108 -8.00 6.85 -8.15
CA PHE A 108 -9.27 7.19 -7.49
C PHE A 108 -10.42 6.29 -7.96
N LEU A 109 -10.53 6.05 -9.27
CA LEU A 109 -11.53 5.14 -9.84
C LEU A 109 -11.31 3.70 -9.38
N GLY A 110 -10.06 3.26 -9.25
CA GLY A 110 -9.71 1.96 -8.64
C GLY A 110 -10.21 1.84 -7.20
N CYS A 111 -10.00 2.87 -6.37
CA CYS A 111 -10.56 2.92 -5.01
C CYS A 111 -12.09 2.80 -5.02
N LEU A 112 -12.77 3.52 -5.93
CA LEU A 112 -14.23 3.46 -6.07
C LEU A 112 -14.72 2.07 -6.44
N VAL A 113 -14.01 1.36 -7.33
CA VAL A 113 -14.31 -0.03 -7.69
C VAL A 113 -14.19 -0.95 -6.47
N VAL A 114 -13.06 -0.89 -5.76
CA VAL A 114 -12.80 -1.76 -4.61
C VAL A 114 -13.82 -1.52 -3.50
N TYR A 115 -14.03 -0.27 -3.09
CA TYR A 115 -14.99 0.04 -2.03
C TYR A 115 -16.43 -0.22 -2.48
N GLY A 116 -16.79 0.09 -3.73
CA GLY A 116 -18.10 -0.20 -4.28
C GLY A 116 -18.41 -1.69 -4.29
N ALA A 117 -17.45 -2.54 -4.64
CA ALA A 117 -17.59 -3.98 -4.57
C ALA A 117 -17.71 -4.48 -3.13
N VAL A 118 -16.80 -4.10 -2.23
CA VAL A 118 -16.80 -4.56 -0.83
C VAL A 118 -18.06 -4.13 -0.09
N LEU A 119 -18.40 -2.83 -0.13
CA LEU A 119 -19.58 -2.31 0.54
C LEU A 119 -20.86 -2.79 -0.13
N GLY A 120 -20.90 -2.81 -1.46
CA GLY A 120 -22.05 -3.26 -2.23
C GLY A 120 -22.40 -4.72 -1.97
N THR A 121 -21.40 -5.60 -1.98
CA THR A 121 -21.59 -7.01 -1.58
C THR A 121 -22.00 -7.10 -0.11
N GLY A 122 -21.42 -6.30 0.78
CA GLY A 122 -21.81 -6.23 2.20
C GLY A 122 -23.29 -5.89 2.38
N TYR A 123 -23.76 -4.78 1.81
CA TYR A 123 -25.17 -4.36 1.91
C TYR A 123 -26.13 -5.36 1.25
N LEU A 124 -25.71 -6.01 0.17
CA LEU A 124 -26.51 -7.05 -0.47
C LEU A 124 -26.73 -8.24 0.49
N LEU A 125 -25.68 -8.66 1.22
CA LEU A 125 -25.76 -9.74 2.20
C LEU A 125 -26.63 -9.35 3.42
N TYR A 126 -26.62 -8.08 3.81
CA TYR A 126 -27.47 -7.57 4.91
C TYR A 126 -28.92 -7.27 4.49
N GLY A 127 -29.26 -7.39 3.20
CA GLY A 127 -30.61 -7.15 2.67
C GLY A 127 -30.94 -5.69 2.35
N ASP A 128 -29.97 -4.77 2.52
CA ASP A 128 -30.11 -3.34 2.25
C ASP A 128 -29.95 -3.04 0.75
N THR A 129 -30.97 -3.41 -0.02
CA THR A 129 -30.94 -3.42 -1.49
C THR A 129 -30.63 -2.05 -2.09
N LEU A 130 -31.13 -0.95 -1.51
CA LEU A 130 -30.87 0.40 -2.03
C LEU A 130 -29.39 0.77 -1.93
N LEU A 131 -28.79 0.58 -0.75
CA LEU A 131 -27.36 0.86 -0.53
C LEU A 131 -26.49 -0.09 -1.35
N ALA A 132 -26.89 -1.36 -1.47
CA ALA A 132 -26.20 -2.32 -2.33
C ALA A 132 -26.15 -1.85 -3.79
N VAL A 133 -27.29 -1.45 -4.36
CA VAL A 133 -27.36 -0.97 -5.75
C VAL A 133 -26.55 0.32 -5.94
N VAL A 134 -26.60 1.25 -4.99
CA VAL A 134 -25.82 2.48 -5.06
C VAL A 134 -24.31 2.19 -5.04
N CYS A 135 -23.84 1.37 -4.10
CA CYS A 135 -22.42 1.02 -3.98
C CYS A 135 -21.92 0.22 -5.19
N LEU A 136 -22.67 -0.79 -5.63
CA LEU A 136 -22.33 -1.59 -6.81
C LEU A 136 -22.39 -0.76 -8.10
N GLY A 137 -23.37 0.12 -8.23
CA GLY A 137 -23.50 1.04 -9.36
C GLY A 137 -22.34 2.02 -9.44
N ALA A 138 -21.94 2.61 -8.30
CA ALA A 138 -20.75 3.46 -8.21
C ALA A 138 -19.47 2.68 -8.56
N GLY A 139 -19.32 1.45 -8.07
CA GLY A 139 -18.21 0.57 -8.42
C GLY A 139 -18.16 0.23 -9.91
N ALA A 140 -19.31 -0.10 -10.52
CA ALA A 140 -19.41 -0.38 -11.95
C ALA A 140 -19.09 0.85 -12.82
N ALA A 141 -19.59 2.02 -12.45
CA ALA A 141 -19.25 3.28 -13.11
C ALA A 141 -17.74 3.59 -12.97
N GLY A 142 -17.17 3.36 -11.78
CA GLY A 142 -15.74 3.42 -11.52
C GLY A 142 -14.93 2.51 -12.44
N ALA A 143 -15.37 1.26 -12.62
CA ALA A 143 -14.70 0.27 -13.46
C ALA A 143 -14.71 0.69 -14.94
N VAL A 144 -15.85 1.16 -15.44
CA VAL A 144 -15.95 1.70 -16.80
C VAL A 144 -15.05 2.93 -16.99
N GLY A 145 -15.04 3.84 -16.02
CA GLY A 145 -14.16 5.01 -16.02
C GLY A 145 -12.68 4.62 -16.02
N LEU A 146 -12.32 3.61 -15.23
CA LEU A 146 -10.94 3.11 -15.08
C LEU A 146 -10.45 2.51 -16.40
N LEU A 147 -11.25 1.63 -17.01
CA LEU A 147 -10.94 1.02 -18.31
C LEU A 147 -10.74 2.06 -19.42
N LYS A 148 -11.50 3.17 -19.38
CA LYS A 148 -11.33 4.30 -20.33
C LYS A 148 -10.12 5.19 -20.01
N THR A 149 -9.69 5.24 -18.75
CA THR A 149 -8.57 6.10 -18.31
C THR A 149 -7.23 5.39 -18.47
N LEU A 150 -7.20 4.06 -18.33
CA LEU A 150 -6.01 3.21 -18.46
C LEU A 150 -5.13 3.51 -19.69
N PRO A 151 -5.67 3.64 -20.92
CA PRO A 151 -4.85 3.97 -22.10
C PRO A 151 -4.15 5.33 -22.01
N ARG A 152 -4.66 6.26 -21.19
CA ARG A 152 -4.09 7.61 -21.01
C ARG A 152 -2.98 7.67 -19.96
N VAL A 153 -2.75 6.58 -19.22
CA VAL A 153 -1.72 6.50 -18.17
C VAL A 153 -0.34 6.12 -18.75
N GLY A 154 -0.28 5.73 -20.04
CA GLY A 154 0.99 5.37 -20.70
C GLY A 154 1.57 4.01 -20.26
N LEU A 155 0.71 3.13 -19.73
CA LEU A 155 1.07 1.77 -19.31
C LEU A 155 0.93 0.72 -20.43
N THR A 156 0.66 1.15 -21.67
CA THR A 156 0.52 0.31 -22.87
C THR A 156 1.34 0.86 -24.01
#